data_AF-A0A1H2G5Y2-F1
#
_entry.id   AF-A0A1H2G5Y2-F1
#
_cell.length_a   1.000
_cell.length_b   1.000
_cell.length_c   1.000
_cell.angle_alpha   90.00
_cell.angle_beta   90.00
_cell.angle_gamma   90.00
#
_symmetry.space_group_name_H-M   'P 1'
#
loop_
_entity.id
_entity.type
_entity.pdbx_description
1 polymer ?
#
loop_
_entity_poly.entity_id
_entity_poly.type
_entity_poly.pdbx_seq_one_letter_code
_entity_poly.pdbx_strand_id
1 'polypeptide(L)'
;MNNNYINFFFILCCFTFFGFNVTAQSNFVIVVLDDQGWTGTSVQMDASLLDSKSDYYITSELESLASKGMTFSRGYAPAPKCSPSRNSILIGKTPARTNFTNTDNVIATGKILIEPTIITVLDGNEVTYAEWLKSIGMNYRTAHFGKWHQGNTSDSSPANNGFDFTDGSTSNGDGSQGGTVQADPKKIFELTTKSIEFIQNAVNDGVPFALQLSHYAVHSDIEARQETIDLYNDEAQRPIGTRHDNVEYAAMTEDTDDGLGLLLDEITNLGLDSNTYVIFVSDNGGQMNFTDNSPLSFGKTFIKEGGIRVPFIVKGPNIIQDSRNSEVIVGYDLFPTIAELTGSTTALPENLDGQSIVPLLTGSSFSRTNPIYFHSPHYDNNPNKKPRSALVSGNYKLMVEYETGEILLHDLSSDIGENIDLSGSQSTLARTLTIKLRDYLKEVNASMPKLDPTHSSFSGSGSDVDGDGLDDEWELKELLSYAFDANDDPDNDSFTNLEELINGTDPYVNEDALNMESLFNETSIKIYPNPAEKYFKIDISKNLDVSKISNVKIYNSTARLIYKNNTFEENLNIKNLSSGVYFIKIILGDQQVVKKIIIK
;
A
#
# COMPACT_ATOMS: atom_id res chain seq x y z
N MET A 1 -76.82 50.94 -7.13
CA MET A 1 -76.03 51.46 -5.99
C MET A 1 -75.92 50.36 -4.96
N ASN A 2 -74.68 49.96 -4.68
CA ASN A 2 -74.13 49.27 -3.52
C ASN A 2 -74.95 48.21 -2.76
N ASN A 3 -74.44 46.98 -2.76
CA ASN A 3 -74.36 46.16 -1.54
C ASN A 3 -73.06 45.36 -1.57
N ASN A 4 -72.18 45.65 -0.61
CA ASN A 4 -70.87 45.02 -0.41
C ASN A 4 -71.04 43.66 0.28
N TYR A 5 -70.51 42.60 -0.31
CA TYR A 5 -70.27 41.33 0.36
C TYR A 5 -68.79 41.26 0.76
N ILE A 6 -68.54 41.08 2.06
CA ILE A 6 -67.23 40.80 2.63
C ILE A 6 -67.00 39.29 2.52
N ASN A 7 -66.06 38.85 1.69
CA ASN A 7 -65.58 37.47 1.64
C ASN A 7 -64.39 37.31 2.58
N PHE A 8 -64.55 36.47 3.60
CA PHE A 8 -63.45 35.98 4.44
C PHE A 8 -62.79 34.80 3.73
N PHE A 9 -61.55 34.96 3.27
CA PHE A 9 -60.74 33.88 2.70
C PHE A 9 -59.91 33.25 3.82
N PHE A 10 -60.26 32.04 4.23
CA PHE A 10 -59.41 31.21 5.10
C PHE A 10 -58.34 30.56 4.22
N ILE A 11 -57.10 31.04 4.29
CA ILE A 11 -55.96 30.40 3.66
C ILE A 11 -55.51 29.27 4.58
N LEU A 12 -55.81 28.03 4.18
CA LEU A 12 -55.26 26.82 4.80
C LEU A 12 -53.82 26.65 4.30
N CYS A 13 -52.83 27.09 5.09
CA CYS A 13 -51.43 26.78 4.83
C CYS A 13 -51.20 25.28 5.09
N CYS A 14 -51.18 24.47 4.02
CA CYS A 14 -50.58 23.15 4.04
C CYS A 14 -49.06 23.32 4.25
N PHE A 15 -48.59 23.17 5.48
CA PHE A 15 -47.19 22.86 5.75
C PHE A 15 -46.92 21.44 5.25
N THR A 16 -46.38 21.31 4.05
CA THR A 16 -45.65 20.10 3.66
C THR A 16 -44.41 20.04 4.53
N PHE A 17 -44.45 19.24 5.59
CA PHE A 17 -43.24 18.75 6.25
C PHE A 17 -42.47 17.96 5.19
N PHE A 18 -41.46 18.58 4.57
CA PHE A 18 -40.33 17.82 4.05
C PHE A 18 -39.67 17.23 5.28
N GLY A 19 -40.00 15.97 5.59
CA GLY A 19 -39.16 15.18 6.47
C GLY A 19 -37.78 15.16 5.84
N PHE A 20 -36.82 15.80 6.48
CA PHE A 20 -35.43 15.41 6.29
C PHE A 20 -35.38 13.95 6.69
N ASN A 21 -35.35 13.04 5.70
CA ASN A 21 -34.84 11.71 5.95
C ASN A 21 -33.39 11.94 6.37
N VAL A 22 -33.14 11.91 7.68
CA VAL A 22 -31.80 11.64 8.19
C VAL A 22 -31.43 10.31 7.54
N THR A 23 -30.57 10.35 6.53
CA THR A 23 -29.97 9.13 6.00
C THR A 23 -29.35 8.42 7.19
N ALA A 24 -29.86 7.23 7.51
CA ALA A 24 -29.36 6.46 8.65
C ALA A 24 -27.82 6.36 8.54
N GLN A 25 -27.12 6.63 9.64
CA GLN A 25 -25.66 6.60 9.67
C GLN A 25 -25.18 5.19 9.26
N SER A 26 -24.11 5.16 8.48
CA SER A 26 -23.52 3.91 7.97
C SER A 26 -22.97 3.06 9.12
N ASN A 27 -23.30 1.77 9.14
CA ASN A 27 -22.63 0.79 9.97
C ASN A 27 -21.50 0.11 9.18
N PHE A 28 -20.51 -0.41 9.89
CA PHE A 28 -19.37 -1.10 9.29
C PHE A 28 -19.16 -2.46 9.94
N VAL A 29 -19.01 -3.49 9.11
CA VAL A 29 -18.59 -4.83 9.50
C VAL A 29 -17.37 -5.19 8.67
N ILE A 30 -16.20 -5.22 9.31
CA ILE A 30 -14.93 -5.57 8.68
C ILE A 30 -14.57 -6.99 9.11
N VAL A 31 -14.70 -7.94 8.19
CA VAL A 31 -14.32 -9.34 8.39
C VAL A 31 -12.89 -9.53 7.88
N VAL A 32 -11.97 -9.84 8.80
CA VAL A 32 -10.54 -10.01 8.51
C VAL A 32 -10.13 -11.46 8.74
N LEU A 33 -9.81 -12.16 7.65
CA LEU A 33 -9.41 -13.57 7.68
C LEU A 33 -7.90 -13.69 7.89
N ASP A 34 -7.48 -14.74 8.57
CA ASP A 34 -6.08 -15.07 8.80
C ASP A 34 -5.56 -16.06 7.74
N ASP A 35 -4.55 -15.67 6.97
CA ASP A 35 -3.90 -16.54 5.96
C ASP A 35 -4.81 -17.07 4.84
N GLN A 36 -5.84 -16.32 4.44
CA GLN A 36 -6.75 -16.73 3.39
C GLN A 36 -6.27 -16.20 2.02
N GLY A 37 -5.72 -17.11 1.20
CA GLY A 37 -5.20 -16.78 -0.13
C GLY A 37 -6.28 -16.35 -1.14
N TRP A 38 -5.87 -15.60 -2.17
CA TRP A 38 -6.75 -15.09 -3.24
C TRP A 38 -7.57 -16.18 -3.94
N THR A 39 -6.99 -17.35 -4.14
CA THR A 39 -7.62 -18.54 -4.75
C THR A 39 -8.25 -19.47 -3.72
N GLY A 40 -8.16 -19.13 -2.43
CA GLY A 40 -8.54 -20.02 -1.34
C GLY A 40 -10.04 -20.02 -0.99
N THR A 41 -10.91 -19.55 -1.88
CA THR A 41 -12.37 -19.57 -1.69
C THR A 41 -13.07 -20.00 -2.98
N SER A 42 -14.35 -20.34 -2.91
CA SER A 42 -15.13 -20.71 -4.11
C SER A 42 -15.53 -19.50 -4.97
N VAL A 43 -15.32 -18.27 -4.47
CA VAL A 43 -15.56 -17.04 -5.22
C VAL A 43 -14.49 -16.83 -6.27
N GLN A 44 -14.92 -16.75 -7.53
CA GLN A 44 -14.01 -16.37 -8.63
C GLN A 44 -13.65 -14.89 -8.50
N MET A 45 -12.42 -14.58 -8.07
CA MET A 45 -12.00 -13.20 -7.82
C MET A 45 -11.83 -12.39 -9.10
N ASP A 46 -11.33 -13.01 -10.17
CA ASP A 46 -11.16 -12.39 -11.48
C ASP A 46 -12.06 -13.08 -12.52
N ALA A 47 -12.96 -12.31 -13.13
CA ALA A 47 -13.91 -12.84 -14.11
C ALA A 47 -13.23 -13.42 -15.36
N SER A 48 -12.01 -12.99 -15.68
CA SER A 48 -11.25 -13.47 -16.84
C SER A 48 -10.42 -14.72 -16.55
N LEU A 49 -10.28 -15.10 -15.28
CA LEU A 49 -9.42 -16.19 -14.84
C LEU A 49 -10.19 -17.15 -13.94
N LEU A 50 -10.58 -18.31 -14.48
CA LEU A 50 -11.32 -19.32 -13.72
C LEU A 50 -10.52 -19.81 -12.50
N ASP A 51 -9.20 -19.90 -12.63
CA ASP A 51 -8.29 -20.34 -11.58
C ASP A 51 -8.15 -19.34 -10.42
N SER A 52 -8.84 -18.20 -10.49
CA SER A 52 -8.96 -17.23 -9.39
C SER A 52 -9.93 -17.64 -8.28
N LYS A 53 -10.55 -18.82 -8.39
CA LYS A 53 -11.22 -19.52 -7.28
C LYS A 53 -10.60 -20.88 -7.04
N SER A 54 -10.93 -21.46 -5.89
CA SER A 54 -10.65 -22.84 -5.58
C SER A 54 -11.43 -23.78 -6.50
N ASP A 55 -10.81 -24.91 -6.82
CA ASP A 55 -11.42 -26.07 -7.49
C ASP A 55 -11.94 -27.11 -6.48
N TYR A 56 -11.92 -26.80 -5.18
CA TYR A 56 -12.29 -27.74 -4.11
C TYR A 56 -13.05 -27.11 -2.95
N TYR A 57 -12.58 -25.97 -2.43
CA TYR A 57 -13.18 -25.32 -1.26
C TYR A 57 -14.57 -24.79 -1.59
N ILE A 58 -15.50 -24.91 -0.64
CA ILE A 58 -16.88 -24.40 -0.76
C ILE A 58 -17.07 -23.26 0.23
N THR A 59 -17.44 -22.08 -0.28
CA THR A 59 -17.74 -20.88 0.50
C THR A 59 -19.00 -20.20 -0.03
N SER A 60 -20.15 -20.86 0.11
CA SER A 60 -21.43 -20.41 -0.45
C SER A 60 -21.92 -19.08 0.13
N GLU A 61 -21.61 -18.78 1.38
CA GLU A 61 -22.01 -17.54 2.04
C GLU A 61 -21.15 -16.37 1.55
N LEU A 62 -19.86 -16.60 1.31
CA LEU A 62 -19.00 -15.64 0.63
C LEU A 62 -19.41 -15.42 -0.84
N GLU A 63 -19.85 -16.45 -1.55
CA GLU A 63 -20.47 -16.31 -2.89
C GLU A 63 -21.74 -15.45 -2.83
N SER A 64 -22.59 -15.68 -1.83
CA SER A 64 -23.78 -14.86 -1.56
C SER A 64 -23.39 -13.40 -1.29
N LEU A 65 -22.37 -13.15 -0.47
CA LEU A 65 -21.83 -11.81 -0.22
C LEU A 65 -21.32 -11.14 -1.51
N ALA A 66 -20.53 -11.86 -2.31
CA ALA A 66 -19.98 -11.37 -3.58
C ALA A 66 -21.09 -11.02 -4.57
N SER A 67 -22.09 -11.90 -4.73
CA SER A 67 -23.23 -11.67 -5.64
C SER A 67 -24.08 -10.46 -5.25
N LYS A 68 -24.06 -10.06 -3.97
CA LYS A 68 -24.78 -8.90 -3.44
C LYS A 68 -23.91 -7.65 -3.34
N GLY A 69 -22.64 -7.72 -3.74
CA GLY A 69 -21.67 -6.65 -3.58
C GLY A 69 -20.76 -6.47 -4.78
N MET A 70 -19.54 -6.02 -4.49
CA MET A 70 -18.46 -5.79 -5.44
C MET A 70 -17.26 -6.66 -5.09
N THR A 71 -16.74 -7.41 -6.06
CA THR A 71 -15.49 -8.18 -5.92
C THR A 71 -14.33 -7.44 -6.59
N PHE A 72 -13.21 -7.31 -5.88
CA PHE A 72 -11.99 -6.70 -6.41
C PHE A 72 -10.97 -7.77 -6.82
N SER A 73 -10.64 -7.86 -8.11
CA SER A 73 -9.68 -8.86 -8.60
C SER A 73 -8.23 -8.54 -8.23
N ARG A 74 -7.95 -7.28 -7.87
CA ARG A 74 -6.63 -6.75 -7.49
C ARG A 74 -6.65 -6.11 -6.10
N GLY A 75 -7.24 -6.81 -5.14
CA GLY A 75 -7.18 -6.49 -3.72
C GLY A 75 -5.91 -7.03 -3.06
N TYR A 76 -5.21 -6.19 -2.31
CA TYR A 76 -3.94 -6.53 -1.65
C TYR A 76 -4.02 -6.38 -0.12
N ALA A 77 -3.39 -7.31 0.58
CA ALA A 77 -2.99 -7.15 1.95
C ALA A 77 -1.79 -6.18 2.02
N PRO A 78 -1.73 -5.25 2.99
CA PRO A 78 -0.59 -4.34 3.15
C PRO A 78 0.79 -4.98 3.32
N ALA A 79 0.85 -6.25 3.77
CA ALA A 79 2.08 -6.98 4.00
C ALA A 79 1.85 -8.48 3.77
N PRO A 80 2.92 -9.27 3.52
CA PRO A 80 2.81 -10.72 3.41
C PRO A 80 2.79 -11.44 4.77
N LYS A 81 2.46 -10.72 5.86
CA LYS A 81 2.40 -11.21 7.24
C LYS A 81 1.28 -10.53 8.02
N CYS A 82 0.74 -11.28 8.98
CA CYS A 82 -0.43 -10.90 9.74
C CYS A 82 -0.32 -9.59 10.53
N SER A 83 0.60 -9.47 11.50
CA SER A 83 0.65 -8.27 12.37
C SER A 83 0.87 -6.96 11.62
N PRO A 84 1.86 -6.84 10.70
CA PRO A 84 2.04 -5.64 9.87
C PRO A 84 0.81 -5.26 9.06
N SER A 85 0.13 -6.26 8.49
CA SER A 85 -1.05 -6.05 7.66
C SER A 85 -2.25 -5.57 8.47
N ARG A 86 -2.53 -6.22 9.60
CA ARG A 86 -3.59 -5.83 10.54
C ARG A 86 -3.32 -4.44 11.14
N ASN A 87 -2.07 -4.13 11.47
CA ASN A 87 -1.67 -2.79 11.92
C ASN A 87 -2.05 -1.75 10.86
N SER A 88 -1.63 -2.00 9.61
CA SER A 88 -1.83 -1.13 8.47
C SER A 88 -3.31 -0.90 8.12
N ILE A 89 -4.16 -1.94 8.24
CA ILE A 89 -5.63 -1.81 8.10
C ILE A 89 -6.21 -0.86 9.16
N LEU A 90 -5.76 -0.96 10.41
CA LEU A 90 -6.27 -0.13 11.51
C LEU A 90 -5.94 1.35 11.32
N ILE A 91 -4.72 1.67 10.85
CA ILE A 91 -4.18 3.04 10.88
C ILE A 91 -4.06 3.69 9.50
N GLY A 92 -4.34 2.98 8.41
CA GLY A 92 -4.34 3.53 7.05
C GLY A 92 -2.95 3.96 6.52
N LYS A 93 -1.89 3.37 7.07
CA LYS A 93 -0.48 3.65 6.74
C LYS A 93 0.24 2.37 6.37
N THR A 94 1.22 2.46 5.47
CA THR A 94 2.05 1.31 5.09
C THR A 94 2.90 0.81 6.25
N PRO A 95 3.23 -0.49 6.28
CA PRO A 95 4.21 -1.04 7.21
C PRO A 95 5.58 -0.35 7.17
N ALA A 96 5.97 0.17 5.99
CA ALA A 96 7.22 0.90 5.82
C ALA A 96 7.26 2.18 6.65
N ARG A 97 6.17 2.96 6.64
CA ARG A 97 6.04 4.21 7.39
C ARG A 97 6.03 4.02 8.90
N THR A 98 5.37 2.97 9.37
CA THR A 98 5.29 2.70 10.82
C THR A 98 6.46 1.89 11.34
N ASN A 99 7.35 1.42 10.47
CA ASN A 99 8.42 0.48 10.84
C ASN A 99 7.88 -0.76 11.56
N PHE A 100 6.61 -1.14 11.33
CA PHE A 100 6.00 -2.36 11.84
C PHE A 100 5.90 -3.39 10.72
N THR A 101 7.02 -4.01 10.38
CA THR A 101 7.18 -4.85 9.16
C THR A 101 7.33 -6.35 9.44
N ASN A 102 7.34 -6.78 10.71
CA ASN A 102 7.41 -8.18 11.14
C ASN A 102 6.76 -8.38 12.53
N THR A 103 6.67 -9.61 13.01
CA THR A 103 6.04 -9.99 14.30
C THR A 103 6.96 -9.86 15.51
N ASP A 104 8.27 -9.89 15.28
CA ASP A 104 9.29 -9.96 16.32
C ASP A 104 10.63 -9.42 15.78
N ASN A 105 11.60 -9.27 16.69
CA ASN A 105 12.98 -8.87 16.41
C ASN A 105 13.95 -10.06 16.53
N VAL A 106 13.52 -11.28 16.17
CA VAL A 106 14.42 -12.45 16.11
C VAL A 106 15.19 -12.40 14.79
N ILE A 107 16.35 -11.76 14.82
CA ILE A 107 17.21 -11.56 13.66
C ILE A 107 17.91 -12.87 13.28
N ALA A 108 17.86 -13.23 12.00
CA ALA A 108 18.56 -14.39 11.47
C ALA A 108 20.08 -14.23 11.58
N THR A 109 20.78 -15.33 11.91
CA THR A 109 22.24 -15.34 12.03
C THR A 109 22.89 -16.02 10.82
N GLY A 110 24.13 -15.61 10.49
CA GLY A 110 24.88 -16.17 9.37
C GLY A 110 24.27 -15.86 8.00
N LYS A 111 23.54 -14.75 7.90
CA LYS A 111 23.00 -14.21 6.66
C LYS A 111 23.92 -13.11 6.13
N ILE A 112 23.79 -12.83 4.84
CA ILE A 112 24.53 -11.74 4.17
C ILE A 112 24.10 -10.37 4.72
N LEU A 113 22.80 -10.22 4.98
CA LEU A 113 22.23 -9.01 5.55
C LEU A 113 21.85 -9.21 7.03
N ILE A 114 22.02 -8.15 7.80
CA ILE A 114 21.44 -7.95 9.13
C ILE A 114 20.08 -7.27 8.96
N GLU A 115 19.03 -7.93 9.47
CA GLU A 115 17.67 -7.38 9.48
C GLU A 115 17.58 -6.16 10.41
N PRO A 116 16.74 -5.16 10.09
CA PRO A 116 16.56 -4.01 10.96
C PRO A 116 15.82 -4.40 12.24
N THR A 117 16.12 -3.70 13.34
CA THR A 117 15.24 -3.69 14.51
C THR A 117 14.01 -2.85 14.19
N ILE A 118 12.83 -3.41 14.45
CA ILE A 118 11.54 -2.83 14.08
C ILE A 118 10.63 -2.60 15.29
N ILE A 119 9.54 -1.88 15.04
CA ILE A 119 8.41 -1.80 15.97
C ILE A 119 7.59 -3.09 15.85
N THR A 120 7.24 -3.70 16.99
CA THR A 120 6.48 -4.95 17.05
C THR A 120 5.19 -4.82 17.87
N VAL A 121 4.82 -3.58 18.22
CA VAL A 121 3.67 -3.26 19.07
C VAL A 121 3.00 -1.99 18.55
N LEU A 122 1.67 -1.92 18.60
CA LEU A 122 0.93 -0.68 18.40
C LEU A 122 1.01 0.13 19.70
N ASP A 123 1.97 1.06 19.80
CA ASP A 123 2.33 1.74 21.05
C ASP A 123 1.56 3.06 21.31
N GLY A 124 0.43 3.27 20.64
CA GLY A 124 -0.41 4.46 20.80
C GLY A 124 0.11 5.73 20.11
N ASN A 125 1.20 5.63 19.33
CA ASN A 125 1.69 6.76 18.51
C ASN A 125 0.85 6.99 17.24
N GLU A 126 -0.02 6.06 16.90
CA GLU A 126 -0.84 6.08 15.69
C GLU A 126 -2.32 6.10 16.03
N VAL A 127 -3.10 6.81 15.21
CA VAL A 127 -4.56 6.87 15.36
C VAL A 127 -5.19 5.78 14.51
N THR A 128 -5.93 4.88 15.15
CA THR A 128 -6.74 3.88 14.45
C THR A 128 -8.04 4.48 13.91
N TYR A 129 -8.64 3.81 12.92
CA TYR A 129 -9.96 4.20 12.42
C TYR A 129 -11.03 4.14 13.52
N ALA A 130 -10.89 3.26 14.50
CA ALA A 130 -11.82 3.13 15.61
C ALA A 130 -11.74 4.36 16.52
N GLU A 131 -10.54 4.78 16.93
CA GLU A 131 -10.35 6.03 17.69
C GLU A 131 -10.86 7.26 16.92
N TRP A 132 -10.59 7.29 15.61
CA TRP A 132 -11.11 8.36 14.76
C TRP A 132 -12.65 8.37 14.75
N LEU A 133 -13.31 7.22 14.59
CA LEU A 133 -14.78 7.09 14.66
C LEU A 133 -15.34 7.52 16.03
N LYS A 134 -14.61 7.32 17.13
CA LYS A 134 -14.99 7.87 18.44
C LYS A 134 -14.87 9.39 18.47
N SER A 135 -13.88 9.96 17.78
CA SER A 135 -13.58 11.39 17.78
C SER A 135 -14.58 12.25 16.99
N ILE A 136 -15.27 11.70 15.98
CA ILE A 136 -16.12 12.49 15.07
C ILE A 136 -17.48 12.93 15.65
N GLY A 137 -17.81 12.53 16.87
CA GLY A 137 -19.05 12.96 17.55
C GLY A 137 -20.34 12.31 17.02
N MET A 138 -20.23 11.27 16.19
CA MET A 138 -21.38 10.51 15.66
C MET A 138 -21.83 9.35 16.56
N ASN A 139 -21.22 9.21 17.74
CA ASN A 139 -21.56 8.20 18.75
C ASN A 139 -21.46 6.74 18.24
N TYR A 140 -20.43 6.44 17.44
CA TYR A 140 -20.14 5.07 17.04
C TYR A 140 -19.85 4.20 18.25
N ARG A 141 -20.49 3.03 18.25
CA ARG A 141 -20.11 1.90 19.09
C ARG A 141 -19.14 1.01 18.33
N THR A 142 -18.08 0.56 18.98
CA THR A 142 -16.98 -0.14 18.31
C THR A 142 -16.68 -1.48 18.97
N ALA A 143 -16.44 -2.52 18.17
CA ALA A 143 -16.04 -3.83 18.67
C ALA A 143 -14.90 -4.44 17.86
N HIS A 144 -14.04 -5.18 18.55
CA HIS A 144 -13.04 -6.05 17.94
C HIS A 144 -13.10 -7.45 18.59
N PHE A 145 -13.48 -8.47 17.81
CA PHE A 145 -13.51 -9.86 18.29
C PHE A 145 -12.52 -10.73 17.52
N GLY A 146 -11.90 -11.67 18.21
CA GLY A 146 -10.93 -12.61 17.65
C GLY A 146 -9.50 -12.09 17.64
N LYS A 147 -8.71 -12.45 16.62
CA LYS A 147 -7.26 -12.23 16.54
C LYS A 147 -6.88 -10.75 16.47
N TRP A 148 -6.15 -10.27 17.47
CA TRP A 148 -5.61 -8.92 17.51
C TRP A 148 -4.18 -8.84 16.97
N HIS A 149 -3.24 -9.48 17.66
CA HIS A 149 -1.84 -9.65 17.28
C HIS A 149 -1.05 -8.35 17.03
N GLN A 150 -1.32 -7.28 17.79
CA GLN A 150 -0.63 -5.98 17.69
C GLN A 150 0.29 -5.67 18.89
N GLY A 151 0.71 -6.69 19.63
CA GLY A 151 1.47 -6.55 20.88
C GLY A 151 0.66 -6.93 22.11
N ASN A 152 1.34 -6.97 23.26
CA ASN A 152 0.80 -7.39 24.55
C ASN A 152 0.99 -6.34 25.67
N THR A 153 1.31 -5.10 25.31
CA THR A 153 1.34 -3.96 26.24
C THR A 153 -0.08 -3.44 26.46
N SER A 154 -0.28 -2.70 27.56
CA SER A 154 -1.56 -2.01 27.81
C SER A 154 -1.94 -1.13 26.62
N ASP A 155 -1.02 -0.28 26.15
CA ASP A 155 -1.26 0.68 25.06
C ASP A 155 -1.58 -0.01 23.74
N SER A 156 -1.04 -1.22 23.52
CA SER A 156 -1.35 -2.02 22.33
C SER A 156 -2.69 -2.74 22.37
N SER A 157 -3.45 -2.70 23.47
CA SER A 157 -4.73 -3.41 23.54
C SER A 157 -5.80 -2.79 22.62
N PRO A 158 -6.73 -3.57 22.07
CA PRO A 158 -7.81 -3.02 21.25
C PRO A 158 -8.66 -2.00 22.02
N ALA A 159 -8.84 -2.17 23.34
CA ALA A 159 -9.55 -1.21 24.19
C ALA A 159 -8.89 0.18 24.23
N ASN A 160 -7.56 0.24 24.26
CA ASN A 160 -6.81 1.49 24.20
C ASN A 160 -6.65 2.04 22.77
N ASN A 161 -7.08 1.27 21.76
CA ASN A 161 -7.08 1.65 20.35
C ASN A 161 -8.51 1.79 19.82
N GLY A 162 -9.39 2.38 20.66
CA GLY A 162 -10.69 2.88 20.24
C GLY A 162 -11.83 1.88 20.20
N PHE A 163 -11.64 0.62 20.58
CA PHE A 163 -12.70 -0.40 20.60
C PHE A 163 -13.38 -0.52 21.98
N ASP A 164 -14.70 -0.32 22.04
CA ASP A 164 -15.49 -0.37 23.28
C ASP A 164 -15.68 -1.82 23.81
N PHE A 165 -15.78 -2.80 22.90
CA PHE A 165 -16.00 -4.22 23.24
C PHE A 165 -14.92 -5.09 22.58
N THR A 166 -14.19 -5.88 23.37
CA THR A 166 -13.04 -6.63 22.84
C THR A 166 -12.79 -7.97 23.55
N ASP A 167 -12.09 -8.88 22.87
CA ASP A 167 -11.49 -10.09 23.48
C ASP A 167 -10.09 -9.83 24.08
N GLY A 168 -9.61 -8.58 24.09
CA GLY A 168 -8.28 -8.19 24.56
C GLY A 168 -7.15 -8.45 23.56
N SER A 169 -5.90 -8.40 24.05
CA SER A 169 -4.69 -8.57 23.23
C SER A 169 -4.40 -10.04 22.89
N THR A 170 -5.23 -10.62 22.01
CA THR A 170 -5.12 -12.01 21.58
C THR A 170 -4.07 -12.22 20.48
N SER A 171 -3.66 -13.48 20.30
CA SER A 171 -2.68 -13.97 19.34
C SER A 171 -3.22 -15.20 18.59
N ASN A 172 -2.47 -15.75 17.64
CA ASN A 172 -2.87 -16.97 16.91
C ASN A 172 -3.28 -18.13 17.85
N GLY A 173 -2.52 -18.32 18.94
CA GLY A 173 -2.73 -19.43 19.86
C GLY A 173 -4.04 -19.35 20.62
N ASP A 174 -4.62 -18.16 20.78
CA ASP A 174 -5.88 -17.96 21.49
C ASP A 174 -7.09 -18.54 20.72
N GLY A 175 -6.95 -18.74 19.42
CA GLY A 175 -7.96 -19.42 18.59
C GLY A 175 -7.84 -20.93 18.62
N SER A 176 -6.66 -21.49 18.89
CA SER A 176 -6.42 -22.94 18.85
C SER A 176 -6.99 -23.62 20.12
N GLN A 177 -7.85 -24.60 19.93
CA GLN A 177 -8.49 -25.40 20.98
C GLN A 177 -7.88 -26.79 21.14
N GLY A 178 -6.99 -27.18 20.22
CA GLY A 178 -6.12 -28.34 20.39
C GLY A 178 -6.66 -29.59 19.75
N GLY A 179 -6.12 -29.91 18.57
CA GLY A 179 -6.50 -31.07 17.78
C GLY A 179 -7.42 -30.71 16.62
N THR A 180 -7.40 -31.54 15.58
CA THR A 180 -8.04 -31.26 14.29
C THR A 180 -9.56 -31.21 14.32
N VAL A 181 -10.21 -32.01 15.17
CA VAL A 181 -11.66 -32.08 15.23
C VAL A 181 -12.14 -31.29 16.44
N GLN A 182 -12.90 -30.22 16.21
CA GLN A 182 -13.45 -29.36 17.25
C GLN A 182 -14.94 -29.11 17.04
N ALA A 183 -15.66 -28.84 18.12
CA ALA A 183 -17.07 -28.44 18.03
C ALA A 183 -17.24 -27.00 17.53
N ASP A 184 -16.32 -26.11 17.89
CA ASP A 184 -16.29 -24.72 17.45
C ASP A 184 -14.89 -24.36 16.90
N PRO A 185 -14.45 -24.96 15.78
CA PRO A 185 -13.08 -24.81 15.28
C PRO A 185 -12.64 -23.36 15.23
N LYS A 186 -11.43 -23.05 15.74
CA LYS A 186 -10.90 -21.69 15.77
C LYS A 186 -11.81 -20.63 16.41
N LYS A 187 -12.77 -21.06 17.25
CA LYS A 187 -13.80 -20.21 17.88
C LYS A 187 -14.71 -19.48 16.88
N ILE A 188 -14.87 -20.00 15.67
CA ILE A 188 -15.63 -19.35 14.59
C ILE A 188 -17.04 -18.96 15.05
N PHE A 189 -17.78 -19.89 15.68
CA PHE A 189 -19.16 -19.69 16.08
C PHE A 189 -19.29 -18.86 17.36
N GLU A 190 -18.36 -18.97 18.32
CA GLU A 190 -18.27 -18.07 19.47
C GLU A 190 -18.08 -16.61 19.03
N LEU A 191 -17.12 -16.36 18.13
CA LEU A 191 -16.84 -15.03 17.59
C LEU A 191 -18.03 -14.46 16.83
N THR A 192 -18.70 -15.30 16.05
CA THR A 192 -19.93 -14.96 15.31
C THR A 192 -21.05 -14.59 16.28
N THR A 193 -21.26 -15.37 17.34
CA THR A 193 -22.28 -15.11 18.35
C THR A 193 -22.04 -13.78 19.06
N LYS A 194 -20.81 -13.50 19.50
CA LYS A 194 -20.43 -12.21 20.11
C LYS A 194 -20.68 -11.03 19.17
N SER A 195 -20.37 -11.21 17.89
CA SER A 195 -20.58 -10.21 16.84
C SER A 195 -22.07 -9.89 16.66
N ILE A 196 -22.91 -10.92 16.60
CA ILE A 196 -24.37 -10.79 16.51
C ILE A 196 -24.94 -10.07 17.75
N GLU A 197 -24.55 -10.49 18.96
CA GLU A 197 -25.00 -9.87 20.20
C GLU A 197 -24.60 -8.38 20.26
N PHE A 198 -23.39 -8.04 19.82
CA PHE A 198 -22.93 -6.66 19.71
C PHE A 198 -23.80 -5.82 18.78
N ILE A 199 -24.09 -6.33 17.58
CA ILE A 199 -24.94 -5.65 16.59
C ILE A 199 -26.36 -5.45 17.14
N GLN A 200 -26.96 -6.49 17.72
CA GLN A 200 -28.29 -6.43 18.34
C GLN A 200 -28.33 -5.36 19.44
N ASN A 201 -27.30 -5.30 20.29
CA ASN A 201 -27.20 -4.28 21.34
C ASN A 201 -27.05 -2.86 20.78
N ALA A 202 -26.27 -2.67 19.71
CA ALA A 202 -26.17 -1.37 19.05
C ALA A 202 -27.50 -0.91 18.43
N VAL A 203 -28.23 -1.83 17.80
CA VAL A 203 -29.57 -1.59 17.25
C VAL A 203 -30.56 -1.22 18.36
N ASN A 204 -30.59 -1.97 19.46
CA ASN A 204 -31.47 -1.71 20.60
C ASN A 204 -31.23 -0.32 21.21
N ASP A 205 -29.97 0.14 21.22
CA ASP A 205 -29.59 1.45 21.74
C ASP A 205 -29.71 2.58 20.70
N GLY A 206 -30.02 2.25 19.44
CA GLY A 206 -30.20 3.22 18.36
C GLY A 206 -28.92 3.97 17.97
N VAL A 207 -27.76 3.30 18.03
CA VAL A 207 -26.44 3.89 17.72
C VAL A 207 -25.80 3.22 16.51
N PRO A 208 -25.03 3.94 15.67
CA PRO A 208 -24.28 3.30 14.60
C PRO A 208 -23.13 2.48 15.18
N PHE A 209 -22.67 1.48 14.43
CA PHE A 209 -21.60 0.60 14.90
C PHE A 209 -20.50 0.36 13.87
N ALA A 210 -19.31 0.03 14.38
CA ALA A 210 -18.21 -0.53 13.62
C ALA A 210 -17.71 -1.80 14.33
N LEU A 211 -17.83 -2.93 13.65
CA LEU A 211 -17.36 -4.23 14.10
C LEU A 211 -16.15 -4.64 13.26
N GLN A 212 -15.03 -4.97 13.90
CA GLN A 212 -13.97 -5.76 13.29
C GLN A 212 -14.04 -7.20 13.81
N LEU A 213 -14.44 -8.11 12.94
CA LEU A 213 -14.41 -9.54 13.20
C LEU A 213 -13.12 -10.11 12.60
N SER A 214 -12.13 -10.31 13.45
CA SER A 214 -10.82 -10.83 13.08
C SER A 214 -10.76 -12.33 13.35
N HIS A 215 -11.06 -13.18 12.37
CA HIS A 215 -11.00 -14.62 12.57
C HIS A 215 -9.57 -15.10 12.88
N TYR A 216 -9.47 -16.15 13.70
CA TYR A 216 -8.24 -16.97 13.82
C TYR A 216 -8.12 -17.97 12.68
N ALA A 217 -9.25 -18.37 12.09
CA ALA A 217 -9.28 -19.15 10.86
C ALA A 217 -8.86 -18.26 9.66
N VAL A 218 -8.14 -18.80 8.67
CA VAL A 218 -7.79 -20.22 8.44
C VAL A 218 -6.32 -20.52 8.73
N HIS A 219 -5.75 -19.84 9.75
CA HIS A 219 -4.37 -20.05 10.17
C HIS A 219 -4.05 -21.51 10.50
N SER A 220 -2.76 -21.85 10.45
CA SER A 220 -2.23 -23.16 10.85
C SER A 220 -2.72 -23.66 12.23
N ASP A 221 -2.42 -24.92 12.54
CA ASP A 221 -3.10 -25.73 13.56
C ASP A 221 -4.55 -25.97 13.14
N ILE A 222 -4.73 -26.65 12.00
CA ILE A 222 -6.03 -26.81 11.34
C ILE A 222 -7.05 -27.45 12.27
N GLU A 223 -8.21 -26.81 12.40
CA GLU A 223 -9.35 -27.29 13.19
C GLU A 223 -10.61 -27.22 12.33
N ALA A 224 -11.43 -28.26 12.33
CA ALA A 224 -12.73 -28.27 11.65
C ALA A 224 -13.74 -29.11 12.44
N ARG A 225 -15.04 -28.95 12.13
CA ARG A 225 -16.09 -29.83 12.64
C ARG A 225 -16.00 -31.18 11.95
N GLN A 226 -16.32 -32.24 12.70
CA GLN A 226 -16.37 -33.60 12.15
C GLN A 226 -17.35 -33.72 10.98
N GLU A 227 -18.51 -33.08 11.08
CA GLU A 227 -19.54 -33.15 10.03
C GLU A 227 -19.08 -32.54 8.71
N THR A 228 -18.30 -31.45 8.75
CA THR A 228 -17.75 -30.81 7.55
C THR A 228 -16.61 -31.65 6.97
N ILE A 229 -15.75 -32.23 7.81
CA ILE A 229 -14.75 -33.21 7.38
C ILE A 229 -15.41 -34.42 6.69
N ASP A 230 -16.54 -34.90 7.20
CA ASP A 230 -17.27 -36.03 6.61
C ASP A 230 -17.81 -35.68 5.21
N LEU A 231 -18.19 -34.42 4.95
CA LEU A 231 -18.57 -33.95 3.61
C LEU A 231 -17.40 -34.02 2.63
N TYR A 232 -16.20 -33.60 3.06
CA TYR A 232 -14.99 -33.60 2.23
C TYR A 232 -14.38 -35.00 2.03
N ASN A 233 -14.67 -35.94 2.93
CA ASN A 233 -14.32 -37.36 2.74
C ASN A 233 -15.27 -38.10 1.78
N ASP A 234 -16.42 -37.52 1.44
CA ASP A 234 -17.36 -38.06 0.47
C ASP A 234 -17.19 -37.37 -0.90
N GLU A 235 -16.43 -38.01 -1.80
CA GLU A 235 -16.19 -37.49 -3.16
C GLU A 235 -17.48 -37.23 -3.96
N ALA A 236 -18.62 -37.84 -3.59
CA ALA A 236 -19.90 -37.55 -4.24
C ALA A 236 -20.49 -36.20 -3.80
N GLN A 237 -20.10 -35.69 -2.64
CA GLN A 237 -20.55 -34.41 -2.08
C GLN A 237 -19.53 -33.29 -2.30
N ARG A 238 -18.24 -33.60 -2.17
CA ARG A 238 -17.12 -32.66 -2.35
C ARG A 238 -16.02 -33.37 -3.15
N PRO A 239 -16.09 -33.34 -4.49
CA PRO A 239 -15.05 -33.95 -5.33
C PRO A 239 -13.69 -33.28 -5.08
N ILE A 240 -12.63 -34.07 -4.90
CA ILE A 240 -11.28 -33.54 -4.67
C ILE A 240 -10.79 -32.69 -5.84
N GLY A 241 -10.18 -31.55 -5.54
CA GLY A 241 -9.59 -30.66 -6.54
C GLY A 241 -8.25 -31.17 -7.05
N THR A 242 -7.76 -30.53 -8.12
CA THR A 242 -6.43 -30.78 -8.68
C THR A 242 -5.35 -29.89 -8.06
N ARG A 243 -5.71 -28.66 -7.67
CA ARG A 243 -4.82 -27.71 -6.97
C ARG A 243 -5.04 -27.73 -5.48
N HIS A 244 -6.30 -27.82 -5.06
CA HIS A 244 -6.69 -27.86 -3.66
C HIS A 244 -7.21 -29.24 -3.31
N ASP A 245 -6.61 -29.88 -2.31
CA ASP A 245 -6.90 -31.28 -1.97
C ASP A 245 -6.88 -31.57 -0.45
N ASN A 246 -6.52 -30.58 0.38
CA ASN A 246 -6.46 -30.73 1.83
C ASN A 246 -7.86 -30.71 2.45
N VAL A 247 -8.35 -31.89 2.87
CA VAL A 247 -9.68 -32.12 3.45
C VAL A 247 -9.93 -31.25 4.68
N GLU A 248 -9.02 -31.26 5.66
CA GLU A 248 -9.21 -30.54 6.92
C GLU A 248 -9.16 -29.02 6.73
N TYR A 249 -8.28 -28.53 5.86
CA TYR A 249 -8.22 -27.10 5.53
C TYR A 249 -9.49 -26.66 4.80
N ALA A 250 -9.97 -27.44 3.84
CA ALA A 250 -11.22 -27.18 3.13
C ALA A 250 -12.42 -27.14 4.10
N ALA A 251 -12.47 -28.08 5.04
CA ALA A 251 -13.50 -28.13 6.06
C ALA A 251 -13.44 -26.91 7.01
N MET A 252 -12.26 -26.47 7.44
CA MET A 252 -12.09 -25.25 8.25
C MET A 252 -12.52 -23.99 7.48
N THR A 253 -12.22 -23.93 6.17
CA THR A 253 -12.68 -22.85 5.29
C THR A 253 -14.20 -22.81 5.19
N GLU A 254 -14.86 -23.95 4.97
CA GLU A 254 -16.33 -24.05 4.92
C GLU A 254 -16.97 -23.73 6.28
N ASP A 255 -16.39 -24.18 7.40
CA ASP A 255 -16.85 -23.82 8.74
C ASP A 255 -16.77 -22.31 8.99
N THR A 256 -15.71 -21.65 8.49
CA THR A 256 -15.55 -20.19 8.60
C THR A 256 -16.62 -19.45 7.80
N ASP A 257 -16.95 -19.98 6.62
CA ASP A 257 -18.00 -19.46 5.76
C ASP A 257 -19.40 -19.61 6.39
N ASP A 258 -19.68 -20.73 7.07
CA ASP A 258 -20.92 -20.92 7.83
C ASP A 258 -21.08 -19.84 8.92
N GLY A 259 -20.00 -19.50 9.64
CA GLY A 259 -19.99 -18.41 10.60
C GLY A 259 -20.28 -17.05 9.96
N LEU A 260 -19.73 -16.79 8.77
CA LEU A 260 -20.05 -15.60 7.98
C LEU A 260 -21.55 -15.57 7.61
N GLY A 261 -22.12 -16.69 7.17
CA GLY A 261 -23.54 -16.80 6.83
C GLY A 261 -24.46 -16.38 7.97
N LEU A 262 -24.21 -16.91 9.18
CA LEU A 262 -24.98 -16.55 10.39
C LEU A 262 -24.94 -15.04 10.67
N LEU A 263 -23.77 -14.40 10.51
CA LEU A 263 -23.63 -12.95 10.68
C LEU A 263 -24.40 -12.16 9.61
N LEU A 264 -24.30 -12.58 8.34
CA LEU A 264 -25.00 -11.93 7.22
C LEU A 264 -26.51 -12.06 7.32
N ASP A 265 -26.99 -13.23 7.74
CA ASP A 265 -28.41 -13.48 8.00
C ASP A 265 -28.94 -12.56 9.10
N GLU A 266 -28.18 -12.37 10.18
CA GLU A 266 -28.62 -11.49 11.26
C GLU A 266 -28.68 -10.02 10.82
N ILE A 267 -27.70 -9.55 10.04
CA ILE A 267 -27.73 -8.20 9.45
C ILE A 267 -29.02 -8.02 8.63
N THR A 268 -29.42 -9.05 7.88
CA THR A 268 -30.64 -9.06 7.07
C THR A 268 -31.89 -9.08 7.95
N ASN A 269 -31.93 -9.94 8.98
CA ASN A 269 -33.05 -10.09 9.91
C ASN A 269 -33.34 -8.80 10.69
N LEU A 270 -32.30 -8.04 11.04
CA LEU A 270 -32.41 -6.74 11.70
C LEU A 270 -32.76 -5.60 10.71
N GLY A 271 -32.84 -5.87 9.41
CA GLY A 271 -33.18 -4.88 8.38
C GLY A 271 -32.06 -3.87 8.11
N LEU A 272 -30.79 -4.26 8.32
CA LEU A 272 -29.64 -3.38 8.26
C LEU A 272 -28.94 -3.33 6.88
N ASP A 273 -29.47 -4.04 5.88
CA ASP A 273 -28.87 -4.10 4.53
C ASP A 273 -28.68 -2.72 3.89
N SER A 274 -29.64 -1.81 4.10
CA SER A 274 -29.64 -0.50 3.46
C SER A 274 -28.76 0.54 4.15
N ASN A 275 -28.09 0.19 5.26
CA ASN A 275 -27.19 1.10 5.97
C ASN A 275 -25.91 0.43 6.49
N THR A 276 -25.60 -0.82 6.13
CA THR A 276 -24.40 -1.52 6.61
C THR A 276 -23.47 -1.88 5.46
N TYR A 277 -22.21 -1.44 5.55
CA TYR A 277 -21.13 -1.91 4.69
C TYR A 277 -20.47 -3.12 5.34
N VAL A 278 -20.48 -4.24 4.63
CA VAL A 278 -19.74 -5.45 4.97
C VAL A 278 -18.52 -5.54 4.06
N ILE A 279 -17.34 -5.57 4.66
CA ILE A 279 -16.04 -5.60 4.00
C ILE A 279 -15.36 -6.90 4.38
N PHE A 280 -15.12 -7.78 3.42
CA PHE A 280 -14.40 -9.04 3.60
C PHE A 280 -13.00 -8.91 3.00
N VAL A 281 -11.97 -9.17 3.81
CA VAL A 281 -10.56 -9.10 3.42
C VAL A 281 -9.73 -10.15 4.16
N SER A 282 -8.55 -10.52 3.66
CA SER A 282 -7.55 -11.29 4.42
C SER A 282 -6.30 -10.47 4.71
N ASP A 283 -5.62 -10.79 5.81
CA ASP A 283 -4.41 -10.09 6.24
C ASP A 283 -3.15 -10.48 5.43
N ASN A 284 -3.12 -11.62 4.76
CA ASN A 284 -2.06 -11.98 3.80
C ASN A 284 -2.49 -13.19 2.95
N GLY A 285 -1.67 -13.54 1.97
CA GLY A 285 -1.89 -14.70 1.13
C GLY A 285 -1.82 -16.05 1.86
N GLY A 286 -2.21 -17.11 1.15
CA GLY A 286 -2.36 -18.46 1.71
C GLY A 286 -1.03 -19.14 2.01
N GLN A 287 -1.00 -19.97 3.05
CA GLN A 287 0.20 -20.72 3.42
C GLN A 287 0.38 -21.95 2.51
N MET A 288 1.48 -21.97 1.75
CA MET A 288 1.73 -22.97 0.69
C MET A 288 1.81 -24.44 1.14
N ASN A 289 1.91 -24.69 2.46
CA ASN A 289 1.88 -26.06 3.00
C ASN A 289 0.46 -26.61 3.18
N PHE A 290 -0.56 -25.75 3.10
CA PHE A 290 -1.96 -26.11 3.35
C PHE A 290 -2.87 -25.81 2.16
N THR A 291 -2.50 -24.85 1.31
CA THR A 291 -3.29 -24.40 0.18
C THR A 291 -2.41 -24.05 -1.03
N ASP A 292 -3.03 -23.88 -2.19
CA ASP A 292 -2.36 -23.54 -3.45
C ASP A 292 -2.81 -22.14 -3.92
N ASN A 293 -1.85 -21.21 -4.07
CA ASN A 293 -2.14 -19.85 -4.53
C ASN A 293 -2.05 -19.70 -6.06
N SER A 294 -1.72 -20.77 -6.79
CA SER A 294 -1.58 -20.76 -8.24
C SER A 294 -2.85 -20.21 -8.89
N PRO A 295 -2.76 -19.36 -9.93
CA PRO A 295 -1.55 -19.09 -10.71
C PRO A 295 -0.66 -17.99 -10.15
N LEU A 296 -0.93 -17.49 -8.94
CA LEU A 296 -0.08 -16.51 -8.29
C LEU A 296 1.21 -17.15 -7.78
N SER A 297 2.31 -16.41 -7.84
CA SER A 297 3.60 -16.87 -7.34
C SER A 297 3.67 -16.86 -5.81
N PHE A 298 4.08 -17.97 -5.21
CA PHE A 298 4.29 -18.17 -3.77
C PHE A 298 3.04 -17.96 -2.90
N GLY A 299 3.22 -17.54 -1.64
CA GLY A 299 2.18 -17.49 -0.60
C GLY A 299 2.63 -16.66 0.58
N LYS A 300 1.98 -16.85 1.74
CA LYS A 300 2.36 -16.24 3.02
C LYS A 300 3.88 -16.13 3.21
N THR A 301 4.30 -14.98 3.72
CA THR A 301 5.67 -14.47 3.93
C THR A 301 6.41 -13.91 2.71
N PHE A 302 5.88 -14.06 1.49
CA PHE A 302 6.49 -13.52 0.26
C PHE A 302 5.74 -12.28 -0.26
N ILE A 303 6.47 -11.25 -0.70
CA ILE A 303 5.89 -10.07 -1.40
C ILE A 303 5.46 -10.41 -2.85
N LYS A 304 5.70 -11.64 -3.32
CA LYS A 304 5.15 -12.16 -4.58
C LYS A 304 3.61 -12.20 -4.52
N GLU A 305 2.95 -12.21 -5.68
CA GLU A 305 1.49 -12.02 -5.79
C GLU A 305 0.69 -12.95 -4.88
N GLY A 306 1.10 -14.21 -4.73
CA GLY A 306 0.41 -15.19 -3.91
C GLY A 306 0.48 -14.91 -2.40
N GLY A 307 1.42 -14.07 -1.95
CA GLY A 307 1.56 -13.70 -0.54
C GLY A 307 0.92 -12.37 -0.15
N ILE A 308 0.57 -11.52 -1.13
CA ILE A 308 -0.01 -10.18 -0.87
C ILE A 308 -1.35 -9.95 -1.57
N ARG A 309 -1.71 -10.66 -2.63
CA ARG A 309 -3.05 -10.57 -3.22
C ARG A 309 -4.01 -11.44 -2.42
N VAL A 310 -5.17 -10.89 -2.06
CA VAL A 310 -6.13 -11.51 -1.12
C VAL A 310 -7.57 -11.34 -1.59
N PRO A 311 -8.51 -12.19 -1.15
CA PRO A 311 -9.93 -11.95 -1.37
C PRO A 311 -10.31 -10.56 -0.83
N PHE A 312 -11.02 -9.78 -1.62
CA PHE A 312 -11.48 -8.44 -1.21
C PHE A 312 -12.86 -8.18 -1.81
N ILE A 313 -13.88 -8.20 -0.96
CA ILE A 313 -15.29 -8.08 -1.34
C ILE A 313 -15.97 -7.03 -0.46
N VAL A 314 -16.76 -6.15 -1.08
CA VAL A 314 -17.51 -5.11 -0.35
C VAL A 314 -18.97 -5.16 -0.75
N LYS A 315 -19.86 -5.32 0.22
CA LYS A 315 -21.33 -5.25 0.06
C LYS A 315 -21.84 -4.09 0.91
N GLY A 316 -22.79 -3.31 0.40
CA GLY A 316 -23.36 -2.21 1.16
C GLY A 316 -24.21 -1.26 0.33
N PRO A 317 -24.69 -0.17 0.95
CA PRO A 317 -25.53 0.83 0.29
C PRO A 317 -24.89 1.39 -0.98
N ASN A 318 -25.71 1.57 -2.03
CA ASN A 318 -25.31 2.15 -3.32
C ASN A 318 -24.22 1.38 -4.11
N ILE A 319 -23.84 0.18 -3.67
CA ILE A 319 -22.96 -0.71 -4.42
C ILE A 319 -23.82 -1.54 -5.37
N ILE A 320 -23.43 -1.58 -6.64
CA ILE A 320 -24.11 -2.40 -7.65
C ILE A 320 -23.88 -3.87 -7.30
N GLN A 321 -24.96 -4.66 -7.24
CA GLN A 321 -24.89 -6.11 -6.99
C GLN A 321 -24.16 -6.82 -8.13
N ASP A 322 -23.46 -7.90 -7.79
CA ASP A 322 -22.64 -8.72 -8.70
C ASP A 322 -21.69 -7.88 -9.56
N SER A 323 -21.17 -6.79 -8.99
CA SER A 323 -20.22 -5.91 -9.67
C SER A 323 -18.80 -6.36 -9.43
N ARG A 324 -17.92 -6.01 -10.36
CA ARG A 324 -16.51 -6.39 -10.32
C ARG A 324 -15.66 -5.19 -10.65
N ASN A 325 -14.52 -5.09 -9.98
CA ASN A 325 -13.57 -4.02 -10.19
C ASN A 325 -12.14 -4.57 -10.23
N SER A 326 -11.34 -4.07 -11.16
CA SER A 326 -9.95 -4.50 -11.37
C SER A 326 -8.94 -3.39 -11.06
N GLU A 327 -9.37 -2.32 -10.39
CA GLU A 327 -8.45 -1.31 -9.86
C GLU A 327 -7.64 -1.88 -8.70
N VAL A 328 -6.42 -1.37 -8.56
CA VAL A 328 -5.52 -1.76 -7.47
C VAL A 328 -6.01 -1.13 -6.17
N ILE A 329 -6.40 -1.96 -5.20
CA ILE A 329 -6.78 -1.54 -3.85
C ILE A 329 -6.01 -2.33 -2.80
N VAL A 330 -5.84 -1.77 -1.61
CA VAL A 330 -5.03 -2.37 -0.55
C VAL A 330 -5.65 -2.11 0.82
N GLY A 331 -5.43 -2.99 1.79
CA GLY A 331 -6.10 -2.92 3.11
C GLY A 331 -5.98 -1.57 3.84
N TYR A 332 -4.90 -0.81 3.63
CA TYR A 332 -4.77 0.53 4.24
C TYR A 332 -5.63 1.61 3.57
N ASP A 333 -6.29 1.33 2.44
CA ASP A 333 -7.34 2.17 1.87
C ASP A 333 -8.63 2.15 2.70
N LEU A 334 -8.80 1.16 3.60
CA LEU A 334 -10.03 0.97 4.37
C LEU A 334 -10.31 2.12 5.34
N PHE A 335 -9.30 2.65 6.02
CA PHE A 335 -9.51 3.76 6.95
C PHE A 335 -10.07 5.02 6.24
N PRO A 336 -9.43 5.61 5.21
CA PRO A 336 -10.00 6.77 4.53
C PRO A 336 -11.35 6.45 3.86
N THR A 337 -11.59 5.20 3.44
CA THR A 337 -12.88 4.77 2.89
C THR A 337 -13.99 4.77 3.95
N ILE A 338 -13.75 4.16 5.12
CA ILE A 338 -14.69 4.17 6.25
C ILE A 338 -15.00 5.62 6.64
N ALA A 339 -13.99 6.47 6.73
CA ALA A 339 -14.15 7.87 7.06
C ALA A 339 -15.06 8.60 6.06
N GLU A 340 -14.82 8.44 4.76
CA GLU A 340 -15.68 9.06 3.72
C GLU A 340 -17.12 8.53 3.78
N LEU A 341 -17.31 7.23 4.02
CA LEU A 341 -18.64 6.60 4.14
C LEU A 341 -19.43 7.04 5.38
N THR A 342 -18.80 7.65 6.37
CA THR A 342 -19.52 8.30 7.49
C THR A 342 -20.18 9.62 7.07
N GLY A 343 -19.69 10.26 6.01
CA GLY A 343 -20.06 11.63 5.64
C GLY A 343 -19.51 12.71 6.60
N SER A 344 -18.63 12.35 7.54
CA SER A 344 -17.98 13.29 8.44
C SER A 344 -17.00 14.21 7.71
N THR A 345 -16.91 15.46 8.18
CA THR A 345 -15.91 16.43 7.73
C THR A 345 -14.74 16.56 8.70
N THR A 346 -14.67 15.71 9.73
CA THR A 346 -13.53 15.67 10.65
C THR A 346 -12.27 15.33 9.88
N ALA A 347 -11.18 16.06 10.14
CA ALA A 347 -9.91 15.79 9.47
C ALA A 347 -9.44 14.36 9.76
N LEU A 348 -8.91 13.71 8.73
CA LEU A 348 -8.18 12.46 8.88
C LEU A 348 -6.80 12.72 9.50
N PRO A 349 -6.17 11.69 10.12
CA PRO A 349 -4.78 11.78 10.54
C PRO A 349 -3.86 12.20 9.38
N GLU A 350 -2.78 12.90 9.70
CA GLU A 350 -1.78 13.28 8.70
C GLU A 350 -1.05 12.03 8.18
N ASN A 351 -0.56 12.12 6.94
CA ASN A 351 0.28 11.11 6.30
C ASN A 351 -0.37 9.72 6.21
N LEU A 352 -1.68 9.64 5.97
CA LEU A 352 -2.29 8.40 5.51
C LEU A 352 -1.75 8.05 4.13
N ASP A 353 -1.37 6.79 3.95
CA ASP A 353 -0.94 6.26 2.65
C ASP A 353 -2.13 5.74 1.83
N GLY A 354 -3.24 5.42 2.51
CA GLY A 354 -4.47 4.96 1.88
C GLY A 354 -5.21 6.03 1.10
N GLN A 355 -5.89 5.58 0.04
CA GLN A 355 -6.80 6.40 -0.75
C GLN A 355 -8.20 5.79 -0.66
N SER A 356 -9.20 6.63 -0.34
CA SER A 356 -10.59 6.18 -0.29
C SER A 356 -11.03 5.53 -1.60
N ILE A 357 -11.66 4.36 -1.51
CA ILE A 357 -12.20 3.61 -2.64
C ILE A 357 -13.71 3.85 -2.86
N VAL A 358 -14.34 4.78 -2.13
CA VAL A 358 -15.75 5.15 -2.33
C VAL A 358 -16.08 5.49 -3.80
N PRO A 359 -15.20 6.16 -4.58
CA PRO A 359 -15.47 6.36 -6.00
C PRO A 359 -15.66 5.05 -6.76
N LEU A 360 -14.89 4.01 -6.45
CA LEU A 360 -15.04 2.68 -7.06
C LEU A 360 -16.38 2.04 -6.67
N LEU A 361 -16.72 2.11 -5.38
CA LEU A 361 -17.95 1.52 -4.82
C LEU A 361 -19.23 2.13 -5.39
N THR A 362 -19.19 3.43 -5.73
CA THR A 362 -20.34 4.21 -6.19
C THR A 362 -20.38 4.47 -7.70
N GLY A 363 -19.40 3.95 -8.46
CA GLY A 363 -19.31 4.12 -9.91
C GLY A 363 -18.82 5.51 -10.37
N SER A 364 -18.16 6.27 -9.48
CA SER A 364 -17.50 7.53 -9.81
C SER A 364 -16.09 7.31 -10.36
N SER A 365 -15.50 8.34 -10.97
CA SER A 365 -14.13 8.26 -11.49
C SER A 365 -13.12 8.07 -10.37
N PHE A 366 -12.27 7.07 -10.50
CA PHE A 366 -11.15 6.82 -9.61
C PHE A 366 -9.85 6.88 -10.39
N SER A 367 -8.84 7.53 -9.81
CA SER A 367 -7.47 7.45 -10.27
C SER A 367 -6.60 7.33 -9.04
N ARG A 368 -5.87 6.22 -8.92
CA ARG A 368 -4.91 6.05 -7.84
C ARG A 368 -3.79 7.08 -8.00
N THR A 369 -3.54 7.86 -6.95
CA THR A 369 -2.57 8.98 -6.99
C THR A 369 -1.13 8.50 -6.85
N ASN A 370 -0.91 7.50 -6.00
CA ASN A 370 0.39 6.91 -5.71
C ASN A 370 0.38 5.38 -5.94
N PRO A 371 1.50 4.77 -6.35
CA PRO A 371 1.66 3.33 -6.27
C PRO A 371 1.28 2.79 -4.89
N ILE A 372 0.94 1.50 -4.81
CA ILE A 372 0.90 0.81 -3.51
C ILE A 372 2.29 0.22 -3.23
N TYR A 373 2.71 0.24 -1.98
CA TYR A 373 4.08 -0.10 -1.57
C TYR A 373 4.10 -1.25 -0.56
N PHE A 374 5.11 -2.10 -0.67
CA PHE A 374 5.35 -3.24 0.22
C PHE A 374 6.80 -3.22 0.67
N HIS A 375 7.03 -3.43 1.97
CA HIS A 375 8.36 -3.43 2.56
C HIS A 375 8.47 -4.58 3.57
N SER A 376 9.32 -5.56 3.28
CA SER A 376 9.63 -6.68 4.16
C SER A 376 11.15 -6.89 4.17
N PRO A 377 11.89 -6.08 4.95
CA PRO A 377 13.35 -6.13 5.04
C PRO A 377 13.85 -7.32 5.90
N HIS A 378 13.17 -8.46 5.80
CA HIS A 378 13.31 -9.58 6.73
C HIS A 378 13.63 -10.89 6.02
N TYR A 379 14.34 -11.78 6.70
CA TYR A 379 14.47 -13.19 6.35
C TYR A 379 13.33 -14.02 6.93
N ASP A 380 13.28 -15.28 6.53
CA ASP A 380 12.41 -16.32 7.09
C ASP A 380 13.17 -17.66 7.01
N ASN A 381 12.64 -18.69 7.66
CA ASN A 381 13.17 -20.05 7.62
C ASN A 381 13.16 -20.62 6.19
N ASN A 382 12.27 -20.14 5.32
CA ASN A 382 12.30 -20.48 3.91
C ASN A 382 13.46 -19.76 3.21
N PRO A 383 14.45 -20.48 2.62
CA PRO A 383 15.63 -19.87 2.02
C PRO A 383 15.32 -18.99 0.80
N ASN A 384 14.15 -19.13 0.19
CA ASN A 384 13.71 -18.28 -0.93
C ASN A 384 13.16 -16.92 -0.47
N LYS A 385 12.90 -16.74 0.83
CA LYS A 385 12.38 -15.52 1.43
C LYS A 385 13.55 -14.67 1.94
N LYS A 386 13.97 -13.73 1.08
CA LYS A 386 15.00 -12.75 1.34
C LYS A 386 14.39 -11.35 1.58
N PRO A 387 15.11 -10.44 2.25
CA PRO A 387 14.70 -9.05 2.42
C PRO A 387 14.35 -8.39 1.08
N ARG A 388 13.14 -7.82 0.96
CA ARG A 388 12.61 -7.25 -0.27
C ARG A 388 11.72 -6.04 -0.03
N SER A 389 11.63 -5.19 -1.06
CA SER A 389 10.54 -4.22 -1.20
C SER A 389 9.94 -4.31 -2.59
N ALA A 390 8.70 -3.85 -2.73
CA ALA A 390 8.02 -3.79 -4.01
C ALA A 390 7.06 -2.61 -4.10
N LEU A 391 6.69 -2.25 -5.31
CA LEU A 391 5.53 -1.41 -5.57
C LEU A 391 4.67 -2.01 -6.68
N VAL A 392 3.40 -1.63 -6.71
CA VAL A 392 2.48 -1.87 -7.84
C VAL A 392 1.97 -0.53 -8.35
N SER A 393 2.21 -0.26 -9.63
CA SER A 393 1.81 0.97 -10.32
C SER A 393 1.14 0.63 -11.66
N GLY A 394 -0.18 0.87 -11.74
CA GLY A 394 -0.97 0.43 -12.88
C GLY A 394 -0.92 -1.09 -13.03
N ASN A 395 -0.47 -1.61 -14.17
CA ASN A 395 -0.31 -3.05 -14.40
C ASN A 395 1.05 -3.59 -13.96
N TYR A 396 2.01 -2.70 -13.67
CA TYR A 396 3.38 -3.11 -13.41
C TYR A 396 3.63 -3.31 -11.93
N LYS A 397 4.43 -4.33 -11.62
CA LYS A 397 5.00 -4.56 -10.31
C LYS A 397 6.51 -4.55 -10.43
N LEU A 398 7.16 -3.74 -9.58
CA LEU A 398 8.60 -3.74 -9.42
C LEU A 398 8.95 -4.34 -8.06
N MET A 399 9.96 -5.18 -8.00
CA MET A 399 10.49 -5.76 -6.78
C MET A 399 12.01 -5.58 -6.72
N VAL A 400 12.54 -5.25 -5.55
CA VAL A 400 13.97 -5.18 -5.25
C VAL A 400 14.30 -6.19 -4.16
N GLU A 401 15.29 -7.04 -4.40
CA GLU A 401 15.82 -8.05 -3.49
C GLU A 401 17.18 -7.61 -2.96
N TYR A 402 17.25 -7.29 -1.66
CA TYR A 402 18.39 -6.57 -1.10
C TYR A 402 19.68 -7.40 -0.96
N GLU A 403 19.59 -8.72 -0.89
CA GLU A 403 20.76 -9.58 -0.71
C GLU A 403 21.61 -9.69 -1.98
N THR A 404 21.00 -9.52 -3.15
CA THR A 404 21.69 -9.63 -4.44
C THR A 404 21.62 -8.35 -5.27
N GLY A 405 20.77 -7.40 -4.89
CA GLY A 405 20.46 -6.21 -5.69
C GLY A 405 19.58 -6.48 -6.90
N GLU A 406 18.96 -7.65 -6.98
CA GLU A 406 18.11 -8.02 -8.11
C GLU A 406 16.88 -7.10 -8.18
N ILE A 407 16.68 -6.50 -9.37
CA ILE A 407 15.51 -5.70 -9.72
C ILE A 407 14.66 -6.51 -10.71
N LEU A 408 13.44 -6.82 -10.32
CA LEU A 408 12.48 -7.56 -11.14
C LEU A 408 11.31 -6.65 -11.53
N LEU A 409 10.92 -6.69 -12.80
CA LEU A 409 9.77 -5.95 -13.32
C LEU A 409 8.80 -6.92 -14.01
N HIS A 410 7.54 -6.92 -13.58
CA HIS A 410 6.49 -7.78 -14.16
C HIS A 410 5.30 -6.94 -14.61
N ASP A 411 4.69 -7.31 -15.75
CA ASP A 411 3.38 -6.82 -16.17
C ASP A 411 2.30 -7.81 -15.72
N LEU A 412 1.62 -7.48 -14.63
CA LEU A 412 0.60 -8.34 -14.01
C LEU A 412 -0.66 -8.51 -14.86
N SER A 413 -0.84 -7.70 -15.91
CA SER A 413 -1.99 -7.86 -16.82
C SER A 413 -1.83 -9.01 -17.81
N SER A 414 -0.59 -9.42 -18.09
CA SER A 414 -0.25 -10.53 -18.99
C SER A 414 0.45 -11.69 -18.28
N ASP A 415 1.07 -11.44 -17.13
CA ASP A 415 1.81 -12.42 -16.33
C ASP A 415 1.53 -12.25 -14.83
N ILE A 416 0.33 -12.67 -14.41
CA ILE A 416 -0.10 -12.62 -13.01
C ILE A 416 0.76 -13.51 -12.09
N GLY A 417 1.45 -14.49 -12.68
CA GLY A 417 2.33 -15.42 -11.96
C GLY A 417 3.76 -14.92 -11.80
N GLU A 418 4.12 -13.73 -12.29
CA GLU A 418 5.46 -13.14 -12.16
C GLU A 418 6.60 -14.03 -12.72
N ASN A 419 6.36 -14.71 -13.85
CA ASN A 419 7.28 -15.63 -14.51
C ASN A 419 8.21 -14.95 -15.53
N ILE A 420 7.83 -13.78 -16.04
CA ILE A 420 8.54 -13.04 -17.10
C ILE A 420 9.10 -11.76 -16.50
N ASP A 421 10.42 -11.71 -16.32
CA ASP A 421 11.11 -10.48 -15.95
C ASP A 421 11.32 -9.57 -17.16
N LEU A 422 10.83 -8.34 -17.05
CA LEU A 422 10.90 -7.28 -18.04
C LEU A 422 11.98 -6.25 -17.72
N SER A 423 12.68 -6.35 -16.59
CA SER A 423 13.64 -5.34 -16.10
C SER A 423 14.67 -4.94 -17.16
N GLY A 424 15.27 -5.92 -17.85
CA GLY A 424 16.22 -5.69 -18.93
C GLY A 424 15.59 -5.16 -20.21
N SER A 425 14.39 -5.64 -20.57
CA SER A 425 13.70 -5.25 -21.82
C SER A 425 12.99 -3.88 -21.73
N GLN A 426 12.66 -3.44 -20.52
CA GLN A 426 12.00 -2.17 -20.19
C GLN A 426 12.78 -1.39 -19.13
N SER A 427 14.11 -1.28 -19.31
CA SER A 427 15.03 -0.71 -18.32
C SER A 427 14.68 0.71 -17.87
N THR A 428 14.17 1.57 -18.76
CA THR A 428 13.72 2.93 -18.37
C THR A 428 12.54 2.88 -17.41
N LEU A 429 11.59 1.97 -17.60
CA LEU A 429 10.45 1.80 -16.71
C LEU A 429 10.90 1.19 -15.38
N ALA A 430 11.73 0.15 -15.43
CA ALA A 430 12.30 -0.47 -14.23
C ALA A 430 12.98 0.58 -13.36
N ARG A 431 13.89 1.38 -13.92
CA ARG A 431 14.58 2.46 -13.21
C ARG A 431 13.61 3.53 -12.69
N THR A 432 12.62 3.93 -13.48
CA THR A 432 11.61 4.92 -13.03
C THR A 432 10.85 4.43 -11.80
N LEU A 433 10.48 3.15 -11.77
CA LEU A 433 9.78 2.57 -10.63
C LEU A 433 10.74 2.32 -9.46
N THR A 434 12.00 1.97 -9.69
CA THR A 434 13.02 1.84 -8.63
C THR A 434 13.21 3.17 -7.90
N ILE A 435 13.34 4.28 -8.65
CA ILE A 435 13.41 5.64 -8.08
C ILE A 435 12.18 5.93 -7.23
N LYS A 436 10.97 5.64 -7.74
CA LYS A 436 9.73 5.84 -6.97
C LYS A 436 9.69 5.03 -5.68
N LEU A 437 10.10 3.76 -5.74
CA LEU A 437 10.16 2.89 -4.56
C LEU A 437 11.15 3.45 -3.52
N ARG A 438 12.36 3.79 -3.97
CA ARG A 438 13.42 4.38 -3.15
C ARG A 438 12.97 5.67 -2.47
N ASP A 439 12.44 6.61 -3.25
CA ASP A 439 12.05 7.93 -2.76
C ASP A 439 10.95 7.81 -1.72
N TYR A 440 10.00 6.90 -1.93
CA TYR A 440 8.98 6.59 -0.94
C TYR A 440 9.60 6.02 0.35
N LEU A 441 10.50 5.03 0.26
CA LEU A 441 11.16 4.45 1.44
C LEU A 441 11.96 5.51 2.22
N LYS A 442 12.64 6.44 1.52
CA LYS A 442 13.32 7.58 2.14
C LYS A 442 12.34 8.56 2.80
N GLU A 443 11.27 8.92 2.11
CA GLU A 443 10.24 9.84 2.60
C GLU A 443 9.65 9.35 3.92
N VAL A 444 9.36 8.05 4.01
CA VAL A 444 8.73 7.45 5.18
C VAL A 444 9.73 6.98 6.23
N ASN A 445 11.03 7.21 6.01
CA ASN A 445 12.12 6.76 6.88
C ASN A 445 12.01 5.26 7.22
N ALA A 446 11.84 4.43 6.18
CA ALA A 446 11.72 2.99 6.31
C ALA A 446 13.02 2.37 6.85
N SER A 447 12.90 1.41 7.76
CA SER A 447 14.05 0.69 8.31
C SER A 447 14.63 -0.29 7.29
N MET A 448 15.85 -0.05 6.85
CA MET A 448 16.53 -0.88 5.84
C MET A 448 17.37 -2.00 6.49
N PRO A 449 17.52 -3.17 5.85
CA PRO A 449 18.54 -4.12 6.28
C PRO A 449 19.94 -3.49 6.09
N LYS A 450 20.96 -4.06 6.73
CA LYS A 450 22.36 -3.64 6.59
C LYS A 450 23.24 -4.81 6.21
N LEU A 451 24.40 -4.52 5.66
CA LEU A 451 25.42 -5.54 5.40
C LEU A 451 26.00 -6.12 6.69
N ASP A 452 26.26 -7.44 6.73
CA ASP A 452 26.90 -8.08 7.89
C ASP A 452 28.44 -8.04 7.74
N PRO A 453 29.16 -7.19 8.52
CA PRO A 453 30.62 -7.09 8.46
C PRO A 453 31.35 -8.39 8.85
N THR A 454 30.66 -9.35 9.44
CA THR A 454 31.24 -10.63 9.87
C THR A 454 31.00 -11.77 8.89
N HIS A 455 30.18 -11.56 7.85
CA HIS A 455 29.86 -12.60 6.89
C HIS A 455 31.05 -12.90 5.97
N SER A 456 31.31 -14.18 5.71
CA SER A 456 32.55 -14.62 5.04
C SER A 456 32.71 -14.18 3.59
N SER A 457 31.63 -13.70 2.97
CA SER A 457 31.66 -13.14 1.61
C SER A 457 32.29 -11.74 1.55
N PHE A 458 32.51 -11.11 2.70
CA PHE A 458 32.89 -9.71 2.79
C PHE A 458 34.28 -9.53 3.40
N SER A 459 35.00 -8.50 2.97
CA SER A 459 36.41 -8.29 3.30
C SER A 459 36.78 -6.84 3.65
N GLY A 460 35.80 -5.95 3.62
CA GLY A 460 35.93 -4.52 3.91
C GLY A 460 35.83 -4.19 5.39
N SER A 461 35.65 -2.90 5.69
CA SER A 461 35.65 -2.37 7.05
C SER A 461 34.35 -1.64 7.35
N GLY A 462 33.66 -2.05 8.41
CA GLY A 462 32.63 -1.27 9.10
C GLY A 462 31.48 -0.76 8.23
N SER A 463 31.70 0.38 7.55
CA SER A 463 30.75 1.11 6.70
C SER A 463 30.80 0.74 5.22
N ASP A 464 31.87 0.07 4.78
CA ASP A 464 32.08 -0.44 3.42
C ASP A 464 32.48 -1.91 3.60
N VAL A 465 31.49 -2.79 3.75
CA VAL A 465 31.69 -4.16 4.20
C VAL A 465 32.24 -5.03 3.08
N ASP A 466 31.83 -4.81 1.84
CA ASP A 466 32.31 -5.59 0.70
C ASP A 466 33.61 -5.03 0.08
N GLY A 467 33.99 -3.80 0.42
CA GLY A 467 35.23 -3.16 0.00
C GLY A 467 35.17 -2.57 -1.41
N ASP A 468 33.97 -2.27 -1.92
CA ASP A 468 33.75 -1.73 -3.25
C ASP A 468 33.95 -0.20 -3.32
N GLY A 469 34.04 0.45 -2.16
CA GLY A 469 34.25 1.90 -2.00
C GLY A 469 32.99 2.71 -1.73
N LEU A 470 31.80 2.08 -1.71
CA LEU A 470 30.54 2.69 -1.33
C LEU A 470 30.25 2.48 0.16
N ASP A 471 29.38 3.33 0.72
CA ASP A 471 28.87 3.15 2.07
C ASP A 471 27.64 2.25 2.02
N ASP A 472 27.65 1.12 2.72
CA ASP A 472 26.58 0.11 2.66
C ASP A 472 25.21 0.69 3.03
N GLU A 473 25.18 1.64 3.99
CA GLU A 473 23.95 2.30 4.41
C GLU A 473 23.41 3.21 3.31
N TRP A 474 24.29 3.93 2.61
CA TRP A 474 23.95 4.70 1.42
C TRP A 474 23.48 3.80 0.28
N GLU A 475 24.18 2.71 -0.03
CA GLU A 475 23.79 1.79 -1.09
C GLU A 475 22.37 1.25 -0.89
N LEU A 476 22.07 0.78 0.33
CA LEU A 476 20.75 0.26 0.66
C LEU A 476 19.68 1.34 0.59
N LYS A 477 19.98 2.56 1.05
CA LYS A 477 19.08 3.72 0.96
C LYS A 477 18.84 4.16 -0.47
N GLU A 478 19.84 4.02 -1.34
CA GLU A 478 19.74 4.35 -2.75
C GLU A 478 19.17 3.21 -3.59
N LEU A 479 19.02 2.00 -3.04
CA LEU A 479 18.72 0.77 -3.79
C LEU A 479 19.80 0.41 -4.82
N LEU A 480 21.06 0.73 -4.52
CA LEU A 480 22.21 0.34 -5.34
C LEU A 480 22.58 -1.12 -5.06
N SER A 481 23.01 -1.46 -3.84
CA SER A 481 23.48 -2.80 -3.44
C SER A 481 24.49 -3.42 -4.43
N TYR A 482 24.93 -4.66 -4.18
CA TYR A 482 26.02 -5.35 -4.90
C TYR A 482 25.89 -5.49 -6.43
N ALA A 483 24.81 -4.99 -7.02
CA ALA A 483 24.63 -4.90 -8.46
C ALA A 483 25.42 -3.74 -9.08
N PHE A 484 25.73 -2.68 -8.32
CA PHE A 484 26.41 -1.48 -8.81
C PHE A 484 27.59 -1.09 -7.93
N ASP A 485 28.78 -0.99 -8.52
CA ASP A 485 30.00 -0.61 -7.82
C ASP A 485 30.25 0.91 -7.84
N ALA A 486 31.29 1.34 -7.11
CA ALA A 486 31.73 2.73 -7.03
C ALA A 486 31.97 3.46 -8.38
N ASN A 487 32.19 2.73 -9.47
CA ASN A 487 32.49 3.25 -10.82
C ASN A 487 31.27 3.25 -11.76
N ASP A 488 30.15 2.65 -11.36
CA ASP A 488 28.93 2.68 -12.17
C ASP A 488 28.34 4.09 -12.22
N ASP A 489 27.66 4.38 -13.33
CA ASP A 489 26.97 5.63 -13.63
C ASP A 489 25.56 5.27 -14.14
N PRO A 490 24.62 4.94 -13.23
CA PRO A 490 23.30 4.42 -13.61
C PRO A 490 22.50 5.46 -14.40
N ASP A 491 22.78 6.75 -14.15
CA ASP A 491 22.06 7.88 -14.69
C ASP A 491 22.63 8.53 -15.95
N ASN A 492 23.82 8.08 -16.34
CA ASN A 492 24.62 8.55 -17.47
C ASN A 492 24.87 10.06 -17.42
N ASP A 493 25.03 10.63 -16.22
CA ASP A 493 25.37 12.03 -16.01
C ASP A 493 26.89 12.29 -15.95
N SER A 494 27.69 11.23 -16.09
CA SER A 494 29.15 11.20 -16.02
C SER A 494 29.75 11.35 -14.63
N PHE A 495 28.95 11.25 -13.57
CA PHE A 495 29.42 11.01 -12.21
C PHE A 495 29.30 9.52 -11.89
N THR A 496 30.34 8.96 -11.27
CA THR A 496 30.23 7.60 -10.75
C THR A 496 29.49 7.60 -9.42
N ASN A 497 28.89 6.48 -9.02
CA ASN A 497 28.25 6.31 -7.71
C ASN A 497 29.11 6.83 -6.55
N LEU A 498 30.43 6.60 -6.58
CA LEU A 498 31.36 7.14 -5.57
C LEU A 498 31.47 8.66 -5.61
N GLU A 499 31.55 9.26 -6.79
CA GLU A 499 31.53 10.72 -6.92
C GLU A 499 30.22 11.30 -6.41
N GLU A 500 29.10 10.60 -6.62
CA GLU A 500 27.79 11.02 -6.15
C GLU A 500 27.63 10.89 -4.65
N LEU A 501 28.09 9.79 -4.05
CA LEU A 501 28.19 9.63 -2.60
C LEU A 501 29.01 10.78 -1.98
N ILE A 502 30.18 11.10 -2.56
CA ILE A 502 31.05 12.20 -2.10
C ILE A 502 30.35 13.57 -2.23
N ASN A 503 29.60 13.77 -3.31
CA ASN A 503 28.93 15.04 -3.60
C ASN A 503 27.54 15.16 -2.93
N GLY A 504 27.00 14.07 -2.39
CA GLY A 504 25.64 13.99 -1.88
C GLY A 504 24.57 14.15 -2.97
N THR A 505 24.84 13.66 -4.19
CA THR A 505 23.89 13.65 -5.33
C THR A 505 23.18 12.31 -5.45
N ASP A 506 22.21 12.24 -6.36
CA ASP A 506 21.28 11.13 -6.50
C ASP A 506 21.69 10.21 -7.67
N PRO A 507 22.08 8.95 -7.39
CA PRO A 507 22.67 8.06 -8.39
C PRO A 507 21.74 7.54 -9.46
N TYR A 508 20.47 7.92 -9.38
CA TYR A 508 19.46 7.56 -10.34
C TYR A 508 18.84 8.78 -11.03
N VAL A 509 19.26 10.00 -10.69
CA VAL A 509 18.66 11.24 -11.21
C VAL A 509 19.73 12.13 -11.82
N ASN A 510 19.75 12.13 -13.15
CA ASN A 510 20.63 12.99 -13.92
C ASN A 510 20.21 14.46 -13.76
N GLU A 511 20.83 15.17 -12.81
CA GLU A 511 20.53 16.57 -12.50
C GLU A 511 20.84 17.52 -13.69
N ASP A 512 21.61 17.05 -14.67
CA ASP A 512 21.96 17.78 -15.89
C ASP A 512 21.09 17.41 -17.11
N ALA A 513 20.12 16.48 -16.98
CA ALA A 513 19.17 16.13 -18.03
C ALA A 513 18.26 17.32 -18.36
N LEU A 514 18.44 17.90 -19.55
CA LEU A 514 17.66 19.04 -20.03
C LEU A 514 16.17 18.70 -20.13
N ASN A 515 15.36 19.26 -19.22
CA ASN A 515 13.91 19.30 -19.40
C ASN A 515 13.55 20.27 -20.55
N MET A 516 13.32 19.70 -21.74
CA MET A 516 13.06 20.40 -23.00
C MET A 516 11.77 21.23 -23.01
N GLU A 517 10.83 21.02 -22.07
CA GLU A 517 9.60 21.83 -21.97
C GLU A 517 9.85 23.25 -21.41
N SER A 518 10.99 23.47 -20.75
CA SER A 518 11.36 24.78 -20.17
C SER A 518 11.88 25.82 -21.17
N LEU A 519 11.98 25.48 -22.46
CA LEU A 519 12.68 26.28 -23.48
C LEU A 519 11.91 27.49 -24.05
N PHE A 520 10.70 27.79 -23.57
CA PHE A 520 9.86 28.83 -24.20
C PHE A 520 9.31 29.92 -23.27
N ASN A 521 9.99 30.26 -22.18
CA ASN A 521 9.75 31.54 -21.51
C ASN A 521 10.88 32.53 -21.82
N GLU A 522 10.60 33.47 -22.74
CA GLU A 522 11.46 34.63 -22.98
C GLU A 522 11.67 35.40 -21.68
N THR A 523 12.86 35.30 -21.10
CA THR A 523 13.26 36.08 -19.93
C THR A 523 14.41 37.02 -20.26
N SER A 524 14.39 38.13 -19.54
CA SER A 524 15.03 39.44 -19.77
C SER A 524 16.55 39.51 -19.60
N ILE A 525 17.26 38.41 -19.87
CA ILE A 525 18.73 38.32 -19.80
C ILE A 525 19.32 38.41 -21.20
N LYS A 526 20.13 39.44 -21.44
CA LYS A 526 20.86 39.62 -22.71
C LYS A 526 22.34 39.34 -22.47
N ILE A 527 22.93 38.49 -23.31
CA ILE A 527 24.36 38.23 -23.27
C ILE A 527 24.99 38.91 -24.49
N TYR A 528 25.89 39.85 -24.23
CA TYR A 528 26.64 40.55 -25.26
C TYR A 528 28.06 40.00 -25.33
N PRO A 529 28.52 39.52 -26.49
CA PRO A 529 29.92 39.23 -26.67
C PRO A 529 30.75 40.51 -26.67
N ASN A 530 31.86 40.55 -25.93
CA ASN A 530 32.94 41.50 -26.13
C ASN A 530 34.19 40.76 -26.65
N PRO A 531 34.30 40.54 -27.97
CA PRO A 531 35.37 39.73 -28.56
C PRO A 531 36.76 40.35 -28.39
N ALA A 532 36.84 41.68 -28.24
CA ALA A 532 38.11 42.39 -28.10
C ALA A 532 38.77 42.10 -26.74
N GLU A 533 37.99 41.98 -25.68
CA GLU A 533 38.48 41.79 -24.31
C GLU A 533 38.32 40.34 -23.81
N LYS A 534 37.80 39.44 -24.66
CA LYS A 534 37.61 38.00 -24.40
C LYS A 534 36.74 37.69 -23.16
N TYR A 535 35.60 38.37 -23.04
CA TYR A 535 34.54 38.00 -22.10
C TYR A 535 33.15 38.08 -22.74
N PHE A 536 32.18 37.38 -22.13
CA PHE A 536 30.76 37.63 -22.32
C PHE A 536 30.27 38.58 -21.23
N LYS A 537 29.64 39.69 -21.63
CA LYS A 537 28.93 40.54 -20.68
C LYS A 537 27.51 40.03 -20.51
N ILE A 538 27.14 39.65 -19.30
CA ILE A 538 25.78 39.29 -18.96
C ILE A 538 25.07 40.57 -18.51
N ASP A 539 24.26 41.16 -19.40
CA ASP A 539 23.44 42.33 -19.09
C ASP A 539 22.08 41.86 -18.59
N ILE A 540 21.83 42.16 -17.33
CA ILE A 540 20.62 41.81 -16.62
C ILE A 540 19.75 43.07 -16.58
N SER A 541 18.51 42.97 -17.07
CA SER A 541 17.58 44.11 -17.01
C SER A 541 17.45 44.65 -15.57
N LYS A 542 17.30 45.98 -15.42
CA LYS A 542 17.35 46.71 -14.13
C LYS A 542 16.37 46.25 -13.03
N ASN A 543 15.45 45.33 -13.34
CA ASN A 543 14.40 44.86 -12.44
C ASN A 543 14.67 43.46 -11.83
N LEU A 544 15.83 42.86 -12.10
CA LEU A 544 16.21 41.54 -11.56
C LEU A 544 17.16 41.68 -10.38
N ASP A 545 16.89 40.95 -9.31
CA ASP A 545 17.73 40.88 -8.12
C ASP A 545 18.92 39.94 -8.36
N VAL A 546 20.06 40.52 -8.76
CA VAL A 546 21.29 39.80 -9.09
C VAL A 546 21.86 38.97 -7.93
N SER A 547 21.45 39.25 -6.69
CA SER A 547 21.87 38.48 -5.51
C SER A 547 21.30 37.06 -5.47
N LYS A 548 20.26 36.78 -6.26
CA LYS A 548 19.61 35.46 -6.36
C LYS A 548 20.17 34.57 -7.46
N ILE A 549 21.18 35.04 -8.20
CA ILE A 549 21.84 34.22 -9.22
C ILE A 549 22.83 33.31 -8.52
N SER A 550 22.51 32.02 -8.51
CA SER A 550 23.26 31.00 -7.79
C SER A 550 24.19 30.19 -8.67
N ASN A 551 23.97 30.19 -10.00
CA ASN A 551 24.74 29.32 -10.89
C ASN A 551 24.81 29.87 -12.32
N VAL A 552 26.03 30.01 -12.84
CA VAL A 552 26.28 30.26 -14.26
C VAL A 552 27.15 29.13 -14.82
N LYS A 553 26.57 28.36 -15.74
CA LYS A 553 27.22 27.23 -16.43
C LYS A 553 27.39 27.53 -17.92
N ILE A 554 28.51 27.14 -18.52
CA ILE A 554 28.69 27.13 -19.99
C ILE A 554 28.88 25.70 -20.46
N TYR A 555 28.17 25.34 -21.52
CA TYR A 555 28.28 24.07 -22.21
C TYR A 555 28.79 24.28 -23.64
N ASN A 556 29.50 23.32 -24.19
CA ASN A 556 29.88 23.31 -25.60
C ASN A 556 28.75 22.76 -26.51
N SER A 557 29.01 22.61 -27.80
CA SER A 557 28.03 22.13 -28.79
C SER A 557 27.61 20.67 -28.63
N THR A 558 28.34 19.88 -27.83
CA THR A 558 28.01 18.50 -27.47
C THR A 558 27.42 18.41 -26.07
N ALA A 559 26.89 19.52 -25.53
CA ALA A 559 26.31 19.62 -24.19
C ALA A 559 27.26 19.29 -23.02
N ARG A 560 28.59 19.29 -23.24
CA ARG A 560 29.56 19.09 -22.16
C ARG A 560 29.79 20.39 -21.40
N LEU A 561 29.71 20.35 -20.07
CA LEU A 561 30.02 21.47 -19.19
C LEU A 561 31.52 21.82 -19.31
N ILE A 562 31.82 23.10 -19.51
CA ILE A 562 33.21 23.60 -19.66
C ILE A 562 33.53 24.76 -18.72
N TYR A 563 32.52 25.32 -18.05
CA TYR A 563 32.67 26.38 -17.07
C TYR A 563 31.49 26.34 -16.10
N LYS A 564 31.76 26.48 -14.79
CA LYS A 564 30.76 26.65 -13.73
C LYS A 564 31.25 27.71 -12.76
N ASN A 565 30.37 28.63 -12.38
CA ASN A 565 30.60 29.56 -11.28
C ASN A 565 29.36 29.66 -10.40
N ASN A 566 29.56 29.61 -9.09
CA ASN A 566 28.50 29.65 -8.08
C ASN A 566 28.22 31.08 -7.57
N THR A 567 29.00 32.06 -8.05
CA THR A 567 28.75 33.49 -7.83
C THR A 567 28.55 34.19 -9.17
N PHE A 568 27.64 35.17 -9.20
CA PHE A 568 27.39 35.93 -10.41
C PHE A 568 28.56 36.89 -10.72
N GLU A 569 29.16 36.70 -11.88
CA GLU A 569 30.12 37.64 -12.47
C GLU A 569 29.48 38.28 -13.71
N GLU A 570 29.41 39.61 -13.74
CA GLU A 570 28.86 40.35 -14.89
C GLU A 570 29.69 40.12 -16.17
N ASN A 571 31.00 39.88 -16.00
CA ASN A 571 31.94 39.64 -17.10
C ASN A 571 32.51 38.23 -17.01
N LEU A 572 31.99 37.35 -17.85
CA LEU A 572 32.37 35.95 -17.84
C LEU A 572 33.57 35.73 -18.77
N ASN A 573 34.72 35.40 -18.18
CA ASN A 573 35.99 35.26 -18.90
C ASN A 573 36.00 34.02 -19.81
N ILE A 574 36.25 34.22 -21.10
CA ILE A 574 36.25 33.15 -22.11
C ILE A 574 37.59 32.99 -22.84
N LYS A 575 38.69 33.45 -22.24
CA LYS A 575 40.02 33.39 -22.85
C LYS A 575 40.44 31.99 -23.31
N ASN A 576 39.88 30.95 -22.71
CA ASN A 576 40.20 29.55 -22.97
C ASN A 576 39.19 28.82 -23.87
N LEU A 577 38.16 29.51 -24.39
CA LEU A 577 37.19 28.91 -25.30
C LEU A 577 37.67 29.02 -26.76
N SER A 578 37.58 27.91 -27.50
CA SER A 578 37.85 27.87 -28.94
C SER A 578 36.66 28.38 -29.76
N SER A 579 36.84 28.55 -31.08
CA SER A 579 35.71 28.81 -31.98
C SER A 579 34.72 27.64 -31.93
N GLY A 580 33.43 27.93 -31.78
CA GLY A 580 32.42 26.90 -31.57
C GLY A 580 31.06 27.45 -31.13
N VAL A 581 30.09 26.54 -31.02
CA VAL A 581 28.78 26.83 -30.43
C VAL A 581 28.82 26.48 -28.95
N TYR A 582 28.28 27.38 -28.13
CA TYR A 582 28.21 27.24 -26.69
C TYR A 582 26.80 27.58 -26.18
N PHE A 583 26.44 27.05 -25.02
CA PHE A 583 25.18 27.37 -24.35
C PHE A 583 25.48 27.84 -22.94
N ILE A 584 24.98 29.03 -22.57
CA ILE A 584 25.12 29.55 -21.21
C ILE A 584 23.81 29.33 -20.47
N LYS A 585 23.84 28.61 -19.35
CA LYS A 585 22.73 28.39 -18.42
C LYS A 585 22.93 29.28 -17.20
N ILE A 586 21.93 30.08 -16.86
CA ILE A 586 21.90 30.94 -15.67
C ILE A 586 20.70 30.52 -14.82
N ILE A 587 20.93 30.29 -13.53
CA ILE A 587 19.89 29.97 -12.54
C ILE A 587 19.66 31.19 -11.64
N LEU A 588 18.40 31.59 -11.50
CA LEU A 588 17.95 32.71 -10.68
C LEU A 588 16.75 32.27 -9.84
N GLY A 589 16.96 31.94 -8.57
CA GLY A 589 15.94 31.27 -7.75
C GLY A 589 15.39 30.03 -8.47
N ASP A 590 14.08 29.97 -8.68
CA ASP A 590 13.40 28.84 -9.35
C ASP A 590 13.35 28.98 -10.89
N GLN A 591 13.99 30.01 -11.46
CA GLN A 591 13.99 30.28 -12.90
C GLN A 591 15.31 29.88 -13.54
N GLN A 592 15.23 29.29 -14.74
CA GLN A 592 16.39 28.94 -15.56
C GLN A 592 16.34 29.67 -16.91
N VAL A 593 17.48 30.23 -17.32
CA VAL A 593 17.65 30.83 -18.65
C VAL A 593 18.80 30.17 -19.38
N VAL A 594 18.57 29.72 -20.61
CA VAL A 594 19.62 29.14 -21.48
C VAL A 594 19.78 29.99 -22.74
N LYS A 595 21.00 30.41 -23.05
CA LYS A 595 21.31 31.18 -24.27
C LYS A 595 22.38 30.51 -25.11
N LYS A 596 22.06 30.28 -26.38
CA LYS A 596 23.03 29.84 -27.39
C LYS A 596 23.95 31.00 -27.80
N ILE A 597 25.24 30.73 -27.87
CA ILE A 597 26.29 31.65 -28.29
C ILE A 597 27.17 30.98 -29.33
N ILE A 598 27.67 31.77 -30.28
CA ILE A 598 28.58 31.30 -31.33
C ILE A 598 29.85 32.13 -31.22
N ILE A 599 30.97 31.48 -30.88
CA ILE A 599 32.31 32.06 -30.93
C ILE A 599 32.87 31.76 -32.32
N LYS A 600 33.16 32.81 -33.09
CA LYS A 600 33.75 32.70 -34.43
C LYS A 600 35.27 32.71 -34.35
#